data_AF-A0A1N6DY09-F1
#
_entry.id   AF-A0A1N6DY09-F1
#
_cell.length_a   1.000
_cell.length_b   1.000
_cell.length_c   1.000
_cell.angle_alpha   90.00
_cell.angle_beta   90.00
_cell.angle_gamma   90.00
#
_symmetry.space_group_name_H-M   'P 1'
#
loop_
_entity.id
_entity.type
_entity.pdbx_description
1 polymer ?
#
loop_
_entity_poly.entity_id
_entity_poly.type
_entity_poly.pdbx_seq_one_letter_code
_entity_poly.pdbx_strand_id
1 'polypeptide(L)'
;MALCDEGYRCEVCGQDVEDLTQSDLYLRYVLGEVDPETLHVRPERHLACNPSLAQFIVADSFPAVTVEGFFAKSELDPDFVAAEEARVTRGYLRLLELMSVDLPIVEYPLPEFRTRWQGLADGEAESESDKDREGEGAATVGTEPPNRSGRDTDEMSRR
;
A
#
# COMPACT_ATOMS: atom_id res chain seq x y z
N MET A 1 -29.24 10.87 9.01
CA MET A 1 -28.53 9.74 9.64
C MET A 1 -27.50 9.28 8.64
N ALA A 2 -26.24 9.60 8.91
CA ALA A 2 -25.15 9.43 7.96
C ALA A 2 -24.74 7.95 7.89
N LEU A 3 -24.33 7.50 6.70
CA LEU A 3 -23.80 6.17 6.39
C LEU A 3 -22.41 5.89 7.04
N CYS A 4 -22.09 6.55 8.15
CA CYS A 4 -20.72 6.65 8.67
C CYS A 4 -20.46 5.77 9.90
N ASP A 5 -21.45 4.98 10.34
CA ASP A 5 -21.37 4.20 11.59
C ASP A 5 -21.21 2.67 11.36
N GLU A 6 -21.08 2.21 10.12
CA GLU A 6 -20.67 0.83 9.86
C GLU A 6 -19.15 0.77 10.00
N GLY A 7 -18.67 0.41 11.19
CA GLY A 7 -17.27 0.12 11.46
C GLY A 7 -16.70 -0.92 10.49
N TYR A 8 -15.41 -1.21 10.59
CA TYR A 8 -14.73 -2.19 9.74
C TYR A 8 -15.35 -3.58 9.90
N ARG A 9 -16.39 -3.86 9.12
CA ARG A 9 -17.19 -5.08 9.23
C ARG A 9 -16.54 -6.17 8.41
N CYS A 10 -16.31 -7.31 9.05
CA CYS A 10 -15.76 -8.48 8.38
C CYS A 10 -16.72 -8.97 7.29
N GLU A 11 -16.29 -9.02 6.03
CA GLU A 11 -17.12 -9.48 4.91
C GLU A 11 -17.47 -10.98 4.99
N VAL A 12 -16.75 -11.76 5.81
CA VAL A 12 -16.94 -13.21 5.93
C VAL A 12 -17.98 -13.56 6.99
N CYS A 13 -17.80 -13.05 8.23
CA CYS A 13 -18.69 -13.39 9.36
C CYS A 13 -19.74 -12.28 9.64
N GLY A 14 -19.59 -11.10 9.04
CA GLY A 14 -20.47 -9.97 9.25
C GLY A 14 -20.42 -9.39 10.66
N GLN A 15 -19.39 -9.69 11.47
CA GLN A 15 -19.13 -9.04 12.76
C GLN A 15 -18.09 -7.94 12.60
N ASP A 16 -18.05 -7.01 13.55
CA ASP A 16 -17.07 -5.92 13.53
C ASP A 16 -15.66 -6.44 13.84
N VAL A 17 -14.67 -5.85 13.19
CA VAL A 17 -13.25 -6.02 13.53
C VAL A 17 -12.90 -4.93 14.52
N GLU A 18 -12.78 -5.32 15.79
CA GLU A 18 -12.65 -4.37 16.91
C GLU A 18 -11.22 -3.84 17.04
N ASP A 19 -10.22 -4.70 16.76
CA ASP A 19 -8.81 -4.41 16.99
C ASP A 19 -7.94 -4.61 15.75
N LEU A 20 -6.85 -3.84 15.68
CA LEU A 20 -5.82 -3.98 14.65
C LEU A 20 -5.25 -5.40 14.59
N THR A 21 -5.11 -6.05 15.75
CA THR A 21 -4.57 -7.42 15.90
C THR A 21 -5.53 -8.49 15.39
N GLN A 22 -6.78 -8.12 15.12
CA GLN A 22 -7.77 -8.99 14.50
C GLN A 22 -7.89 -8.74 13.00
N SER A 23 -7.33 -7.66 12.46
CA SER A 23 -7.48 -7.27 11.05
C SER A 23 -6.54 -8.03 10.11
N ASP A 24 -7.14 -8.70 9.12
CA ASP A 24 -6.42 -9.25 7.97
C ASP A 24 -5.92 -8.15 7.04
N LEU A 25 -6.71 -7.10 6.82
CA LEU A 25 -6.33 -6.00 5.93
C LEU A 25 -5.05 -5.32 6.40
N TYR A 26 -4.95 -5.03 7.70
CA TYR A 26 -3.77 -4.41 8.28
C TYR A 26 -2.58 -5.36 8.36
N LEU A 27 -2.77 -6.66 8.60
CA LEU A 27 -1.67 -7.63 8.49
C LEU A 27 -1.06 -7.60 7.09
N ARG A 28 -1.91 -7.68 6.06
CA ARG A 28 -1.47 -7.68 4.66
C ARG A 28 -0.83 -6.35 4.26
N TYR A 29 -1.32 -5.24 4.78
CA TYR A 29 -0.65 -3.94 4.64
C TYR A 29 0.74 -3.92 5.28
N VAL A 30 0.86 -4.41 6.51
CA VAL A 30 2.14 -4.48 7.21
C VAL A 30 3.16 -5.35 6.46
N LEU A 31 2.66 -6.41 5.80
CA LEU A 31 3.41 -7.32 4.93
C LEU A 31 3.67 -6.78 3.51
N GLY A 32 3.25 -5.54 3.23
CA GLY A 32 3.46 -4.86 1.95
C GLY A 32 2.61 -5.39 0.79
N GLU A 33 1.52 -6.10 1.05
CA GLU A 33 0.63 -6.67 0.04
C GLU A 33 -0.53 -5.74 -0.37
N VAL A 34 -0.80 -4.73 0.45
CA VAL A 34 -1.90 -3.78 0.27
C VAL A 34 -1.31 -2.38 0.15
N ASP A 35 -1.86 -1.60 -0.78
CA ASP A 35 -1.52 -0.20 -0.97
C ASP A 35 -2.19 0.66 0.11
N PRO A 36 -1.44 1.52 0.84
CA PRO A 36 -1.99 2.39 1.88
C PRO A 36 -3.15 3.26 1.38
N GLU A 37 -3.10 3.77 0.14
CA GLU A 37 -4.15 4.63 -0.42
C GLU A 37 -5.48 3.88 -0.54
N THR A 38 -5.43 2.56 -0.69
CA THR A 38 -6.63 1.72 -0.88
C THR A 38 -7.21 1.17 0.43
N LEU A 39 -6.58 1.42 1.58
CA LEU A 39 -7.03 0.85 2.87
C LEU A 39 -8.47 1.24 3.21
N HIS A 40 -8.83 2.50 3.00
CA HIS A 40 -10.14 3.04 3.36
C HIS A 40 -11.32 2.53 2.51
N VAL A 41 -11.05 1.93 1.35
CA VAL A 41 -12.07 1.38 0.44
C VAL A 41 -12.05 -0.15 0.37
N ARG A 42 -11.06 -0.79 0.98
CA ARG A 42 -10.95 -2.25 0.96
C ARG A 42 -11.85 -2.87 2.03
N PRO A 43 -12.47 -4.01 1.73
CA PRO A 43 -13.22 -4.74 2.73
C PRO A 43 -12.28 -5.26 3.82
N GLU A 44 -12.78 -5.31 5.04
CA GLU A 44 -12.07 -5.87 6.18
C GLU A 44 -12.44 -7.34 6.39
N ARG A 45 -11.53 -8.12 6.99
CA ARG A 45 -11.78 -9.47 7.50
C ARG A 45 -11.05 -9.69 8.81
N HIS A 46 -11.61 -10.52 9.68
CA HIS A 46 -10.82 -11.05 10.79
C HIS A 46 -9.70 -11.96 10.27
N LEU A 47 -8.57 -11.99 10.96
CA LEU A 47 -7.51 -12.98 10.70
C LEU A 47 -8.06 -14.42 10.75
N ALA A 48 -8.90 -14.73 11.74
CA ALA A 48 -9.55 -16.03 11.85
C ALA A 48 -10.51 -16.34 10.68
N CYS A 49 -11.05 -15.31 10.02
CA CYS A 49 -11.87 -15.44 8.82
C CYS A 49 -11.04 -15.61 7.53
N ASN A 50 -9.72 -15.41 7.60
CA ASN A 50 -8.77 -15.75 6.54
C ASN A 50 -7.83 -16.90 6.95
N PRO A 51 -8.34 -18.14 7.02
CA PRO A 51 -7.54 -19.28 7.46
C PRO A 51 -6.33 -19.56 6.56
N SER A 52 -6.38 -19.18 5.28
CA SER A 52 -5.28 -19.37 4.34
C SER A 52 -4.00 -18.66 4.75
N LEU A 53 -4.12 -17.45 5.33
CA LEU A 53 -2.97 -16.69 5.85
C LEU A 53 -2.76 -16.95 7.35
N ALA A 54 -3.84 -17.00 8.13
CA ALA A 54 -3.75 -17.09 9.59
C ALA A 54 -3.15 -18.41 10.10
N GLN A 55 -3.22 -19.50 9.33
CA GLN A 55 -2.57 -20.77 9.68
C GLN A 55 -1.04 -20.68 9.84
N PHE A 56 -0.42 -19.64 9.28
CA PHE A 56 1.02 -19.37 9.38
C PHE A 56 1.40 -18.48 10.56
N ILE A 57 0.45 -17.99 11.36
CA ILE A 57 0.78 -17.20 12.56
C ILE A 57 1.19 -18.15 13.69
N VAL A 58 2.43 -18.02 14.15
CA VAL A 58 3.01 -18.79 15.27
C VAL A 58 3.40 -17.82 16.39
N ALA A 59 2.42 -17.41 17.19
CA ALA A 59 2.62 -16.51 18.33
C ALA A 59 1.73 -16.93 19.51
N ASP A 60 2.25 -16.87 20.73
CA ASP A 60 1.52 -17.30 21.94
C ASP A 60 0.23 -16.48 22.19
N SER A 61 0.20 -15.24 21.71
CA SER A 61 -0.96 -14.35 21.82
C SER A 61 -2.01 -14.56 20.72
N PHE A 62 -1.78 -15.48 19.77
CA PHE A 62 -2.68 -15.76 18.67
C PHE A 62 -3.21 -17.20 18.74
N PRO A 63 -4.55 -17.41 18.69
CA PRO A 63 -5.12 -18.74 18.60
C PRO A 63 -4.70 -19.43 17.29
N ALA A 64 -4.00 -20.56 17.39
CA ALA A 64 -3.56 -21.30 16.21
C ALA A 64 -4.74 -21.73 15.32
N VAL A 65 -4.64 -21.43 14.03
CA VAL A 65 -5.64 -21.82 13.02
C VAL A 65 -5.19 -23.09 12.32
N THR A 66 -6.04 -24.11 12.33
CA THR A 66 -5.81 -25.36 11.59
C THR A 66 -6.73 -25.41 10.39
N VAL A 67 -6.16 -25.74 9.23
CA VAL A 67 -6.87 -25.95 7.97
C VAL A 67 -6.72 -27.41 7.60
N GLU A 68 -7.75 -28.00 7.00
CA GLU A 68 -7.67 -29.35 6.44
C GLU A 68 -7.67 -29.33 4.90
N GLY A 69 -7.11 -30.37 4.30
CA GLY A 69 -7.04 -30.55 2.85
C GLY A 69 -5.73 -30.04 2.23
N PHE A 70 -5.68 -29.97 0.90
CA PHE A 70 -4.45 -29.70 0.14
C PHE A 70 -3.79 -28.34 0.41
N PHE A 71 -4.51 -27.39 1.00
CA PHE A 71 -4.00 -26.08 1.37
C PHE A 71 -3.68 -25.95 2.87
N ALA A 72 -3.80 -27.05 3.61
CA ALA A 72 -3.36 -27.12 4.99
C ALA A 72 -1.85 -26.98 5.05
N LYS A 73 -1.36 -26.17 6.00
CA LYS A 73 0.06 -25.98 6.26
C LYS A 73 0.84 -27.29 6.38
N SER A 74 0.23 -28.36 6.92
CA SER A 74 0.85 -29.68 7.05
C SER A 74 1.11 -30.40 5.73
N GLU A 75 0.40 -30.03 4.67
CA GLU A 75 0.48 -30.65 3.34
C GLU A 75 1.38 -29.85 2.38
N LEU A 76 1.92 -28.71 2.82
CA LEU A 76 2.77 -27.84 2.02
C LEU A 76 4.26 -28.17 2.21
N ASP A 77 5.07 -27.65 1.30
CA ASP A 77 6.53 -27.77 1.38
C ASP A 77 7.07 -27.18 2.70
N PRO A 78 7.86 -27.92 3.50
CA PRO A 78 8.31 -27.46 4.80
C PRO A 78 9.15 -26.18 4.78
N ASP A 79 9.96 -25.97 3.73
CA ASP A 79 10.80 -24.77 3.61
C ASP A 79 9.93 -23.55 3.31
N PHE A 80 8.93 -23.70 2.43
CA PHE A 80 7.89 -22.69 2.22
C PHE A 80 7.13 -22.38 3.52
N VAL A 81 6.70 -23.41 4.25
CA VAL A 81 5.98 -23.25 5.52
C VAL A 81 6.81 -22.45 6.52
N ALA A 82 8.08 -22.80 6.71
CA ALA A 82 8.95 -22.09 7.64
C ALA A 82 9.15 -20.61 7.23
N ALA A 83 9.29 -20.35 5.93
CA ALA A 83 9.42 -18.99 5.41
C ALA A 83 8.14 -18.16 5.62
N GLU A 84 6.97 -18.74 5.32
CA GLU A 84 5.68 -18.07 5.54
C GLU A 84 5.38 -17.89 7.03
N GLU A 85 5.67 -18.87 7.88
CA GLU A 85 5.52 -18.72 9.32
C GLU A 85 6.35 -17.55 9.85
N ALA A 86 7.62 -17.47 9.47
CA ALA A 86 8.49 -16.37 9.87
C ALA A 86 7.97 -15.01 9.36
N ARG A 87 7.55 -14.95 8.10
CA ARG A 87 7.04 -13.72 7.46
C ARG A 87 5.76 -13.24 8.13
N VAL A 88 4.75 -14.10 8.21
CA VAL A 88 3.40 -13.76 8.68
C VAL A 88 3.40 -13.52 10.19
N THR A 89 4.12 -14.33 10.97
CA THR A 89 4.28 -14.13 12.42
C THR A 89 4.91 -12.79 12.72
N ARG A 90 5.98 -12.39 12.02
CA ARG A 90 6.61 -11.08 12.22
C ARG A 90 5.65 -9.94 11.87
N GLY A 91 4.84 -10.08 10.83
CA GLY A 91 3.78 -9.13 10.51
C GLY A 91 2.75 -9.00 11.64
N TYR A 92 2.32 -10.12 12.22
CA TYR A 92 1.38 -10.13 13.35
C TYR A 92 1.99 -9.51 14.62
N LEU A 93 3.24 -9.84 14.96
CA LEU A 93 3.96 -9.21 16.08
C LEU A 93 4.08 -7.70 15.89
N ARG A 94 4.28 -7.24 14.65
CA ARG A 94 4.27 -5.81 14.34
C ARG A 94 2.91 -5.18 14.61
N LEU A 95 1.79 -5.85 14.35
CA LEU A 95 0.46 -5.34 14.74
C LEU A 95 0.33 -5.19 16.25
N LEU A 96 0.87 -6.15 17.03
CA LEU A 96 0.89 -6.04 18.50
C LEU A 96 1.71 -4.84 18.96
N GLU A 97 2.88 -4.61 18.36
CA GLU A 97 3.70 -3.43 18.67
C GLU A 97 2.92 -2.14 18.41
N LEU A 98 2.25 -2.04 17.26
CA LEU A 98 1.47 -0.87 16.84
C LEU A 98 0.32 -0.54 17.79
N MET A 99 -0.23 -1.51 18.52
CA MET A 99 -1.23 -1.23 19.57
C MET A 99 -0.66 -0.44 20.76
N SER A 100 0.67 -0.46 20.92
CA SER A 100 1.35 0.17 22.06
C SER A 100 2.09 1.46 21.72
N VAL A 101 2.18 1.81 20.42
CA VAL A 101 2.91 2.98 19.94
C VAL A 101 2.01 3.84 19.06
N ASP A 102 2.16 5.15 19.16
CA ASP A 102 1.49 6.10 18.27
C ASP A 102 2.42 6.42 17.11
N LEU A 103 2.28 5.67 16.01
CA LEU A 103 3.05 5.86 14.78
C LEU A 103 2.13 6.29 13.65
N PRO A 104 2.63 7.08 12.67
CA PRO A 104 1.84 7.37 11.48
C PRO A 104 1.65 6.09 10.64
N ILE A 105 0.52 6.02 9.92
CA ILE A 105 0.14 4.82 9.15
C ILE A 105 1.21 4.39 8.13
N VAL A 106 2.00 5.33 7.61
CA VAL A 106 3.12 5.07 6.67
C VAL A 106 4.29 4.31 7.31
N GLU A 107 4.37 4.28 8.65
CA GLU A 107 5.40 3.55 9.41
C GLU A 107 4.93 2.18 9.92
N TYR A 108 3.67 1.81 9.64
CA TYR A 108 3.12 0.51 10.03
C TYR A 108 3.84 -0.65 9.33
N PRO A 109 4.11 -0.60 8.01
CA PRO A 109 4.79 -1.69 7.32
C PRO A 109 6.15 -2.05 7.90
N LEU A 110 6.49 -3.33 7.77
CA LEU A 110 7.81 -3.82 8.13
C LEU A 110 8.88 -3.02 7.36
N PRO A 111 10.06 -2.78 7.95
CA PRO A 111 11.08 -1.90 7.38
C PRO A 111 11.41 -2.19 5.91
N GLU A 112 11.50 -3.46 5.51
CA GLU A 112 11.76 -3.88 4.13
C GLU A 112 10.65 -3.54 3.13
N PHE A 113 9.43 -3.27 3.60
CA PHE A 113 8.28 -2.94 2.75
C PHE A 113 7.97 -1.44 2.73
N ARG A 114 8.60 -0.62 3.59
CA ARG A 114 8.34 0.83 3.62
C ARG A 114 8.77 1.51 2.32
N THR A 115 9.93 1.14 1.77
CA THR A 115 10.45 1.72 0.53
C THR A 115 9.57 1.43 -0.68
N ARG A 116 8.76 0.36 -0.64
CA ARG A 116 7.78 0.06 -1.69
C ARG A 116 6.75 1.19 -1.87
N TRP A 117 6.45 1.93 -0.80
CA TRP A 117 5.38 2.93 -0.76
C TRP A 117 5.89 4.36 -0.54
N GLN A 118 7.13 4.52 -0.05
CA GLN A 118 7.74 5.85 0.19
C GLN A 118 7.89 6.72 -1.06
N GLY A 119 7.95 6.13 -2.27
CA GLY A 119 8.03 6.89 -3.52
C GLY A 119 6.71 7.49 -4.02
N LEU A 120 5.57 7.17 -3.40
CA LEU A 120 4.24 7.68 -3.77
C LEU A 120 3.80 8.87 -2.91
N ALA A 121 4.25 8.94 -1.64
CA ALA A 121 3.87 9.98 -0.69
C ALA A 121 4.55 11.35 -0.94
N ASP A 122 5.67 11.39 -1.66
CA ASP A 122 6.41 12.64 -1.94
C ASP A 122 5.77 13.48 -3.08
N GLY A 123 4.67 13.04 -3.68
CA GLY A 123 4.04 13.66 -4.86
C GLY A 123 2.94 14.71 -4.60
N GLU A 124 2.48 14.91 -3.36
CA GLU A 124 1.27 15.72 -3.07
C GLU A 124 1.54 17.04 -2.31
N ALA A 125 2.79 17.40 -2.02
CA ALA A 125 3.12 18.60 -1.25
C ALA A 125 3.32 19.89 -2.08
N GLU A 126 3.18 19.87 -3.42
CA GLU A 126 3.42 21.02 -4.29
C GLU A 126 2.16 21.48 -5.05
N SER A 127 1.09 21.88 -4.35
CA SER A 127 0.05 22.71 -4.99
C SER A 127 -0.75 23.57 -4.01
N GLU A 128 -0.08 24.34 -3.15
CA GLU A 128 -0.79 25.35 -2.35
C GLU A 128 0.04 26.60 -2.06
N SER A 129 0.52 27.26 -3.13
CA SER A 129 1.03 28.63 -3.01
C SER A 129 1.31 29.25 -4.39
N ASP A 130 0.27 29.62 -5.15
CA ASP A 130 0.40 30.72 -6.11
C ASP A 130 -0.96 31.19 -6.62
N LYS A 131 -1.56 32.20 -5.96
CA LYS A 131 -2.53 33.10 -6.59
C LYS A 131 -2.81 34.36 -5.78
N ASP A 132 -1.75 35.09 -5.42
CA ASP A 132 -1.84 36.51 -5.12
C ASP A 132 -0.63 37.23 -5.73
N ARG A 133 -0.74 37.55 -7.02
CA ARG A 133 0.13 38.55 -7.64
C ARG A 133 -0.60 39.31 -8.74
N GLU A 134 -1.23 40.40 -8.31
CA GLU A 134 -1.52 41.54 -9.18
C GLU A 134 -0.21 42.11 -9.73
N GLY A 135 -0.22 42.51 -11.00
CA GLY A 135 0.95 43.13 -11.64
C GLY A 135 0.74 43.44 -13.11
N GLU A 136 0.47 44.71 -13.37
CA GLU A 136 0.32 45.41 -14.65
C GLU A 136 1.44 45.14 -15.68
N GLY A 137 1.15 45.31 -16.99
CA GLY A 137 2.23 45.59 -17.96
C GLY A 137 1.96 45.26 -19.43
N ALA A 138 1.42 46.24 -20.15
CA ALA A 138 1.84 46.71 -21.49
C ALA A 138 2.25 45.72 -22.61
N ALA A 139 1.45 45.76 -23.69
CA ALA A 139 1.84 45.96 -25.10
C ALA A 139 3.05 45.20 -25.69
N THR A 140 2.83 44.47 -26.79
CA THR A 140 3.11 44.97 -28.15
C THR A 140 2.69 43.95 -29.21
N VAL A 141 2.16 44.49 -30.31
CA VAL A 141 1.82 43.79 -31.55
C VAL A 141 3.13 43.41 -32.26
N GLY A 142 3.22 42.18 -32.78
CA GLY A 142 4.41 41.68 -33.48
C GLY A 142 4.05 40.60 -34.50
N THR A 143 4.20 40.97 -35.76
CA THR A 143 3.77 40.34 -37.01
C THR A 143 4.41 38.99 -37.34
N GLU A 144 3.69 38.21 -38.15
CA GLU A 144 4.00 36.94 -38.84
C GLU A 144 5.47 36.70 -39.27
N PRO A 145 5.91 35.42 -39.34
CA PRO A 145 7.14 35.03 -40.01
C PRO A 145 6.88 34.54 -41.45
N PRO A 146 7.79 34.79 -42.42
CA PRO A 146 7.91 33.92 -43.57
C PRO A 146 9.25 33.18 -43.60
N ASN A 147 9.11 31.85 -43.52
CA ASN A 147 9.70 30.84 -44.40
C ASN A 147 10.99 31.23 -45.17
N ARG A 148 12.09 30.52 -44.90
CA ARG A 148 13.15 30.29 -45.88
C ARG A 148 13.58 28.83 -45.89
N SER A 149 13.26 28.21 -47.01
CA SER A 149 13.75 26.95 -47.53
C SER A 149 15.17 27.09 -48.12
N GLY A 150 15.92 25.99 -48.04
CA GLY A 150 17.17 25.69 -48.75
C GLY A 150 17.76 24.44 -48.09
N ARG A 151 17.72 23.22 -48.65
CA ARG A 151 18.50 22.72 -49.81
C ARG A 151 19.93 23.25 -49.76
N ASP A 152 20.97 22.44 -49.73
CA ASP A 152 21.23 21.25 -50.54
C ASP A 152 22.47 20.52 -49.97
N THR A 153 22.64 19.23 -50.34
CA THR A 153 23.93 18.52 -50.59
C THR A 153 24.89 18.28 -49.40
N ASP A 154 25.71 17.24 -49.27
CA ASP A 154 26.10 16.06 -50.06
C ASP A 154 27.24 15.37 -49.27
N GLU A 155 27.49 14.07 -49.51
CA GLU A 155 28.74 13.33 -49.19
C GLU A 155 29.22 13.25 -47.71
N MET A 156 29.91 12.24 -47.18
CA MET A 156 30.56 11.04 -47.65
C MET A 156 30.89 10.20 -46.40
N SER A 157 30.49 8.93 -46.40
CA SER A 157 31.40 7.78 -46.26
C SER A 157 32.60 7.91 -45.30
N ARG A 158 32.58 7.07 -44.24
CA ARG A 158 33.68 6.22 -43.69
C ARG A 158 33.28 5.87 -42.24
N ARG A 159 32.89 4.62 -41.96
CA ARG A 159 33.77 3.50 -41.58
C ARG A 159 34.71 3.85 -40.43
#